data_AF-A0A6J7MK67-F1
#
_entry.id   AF-A0A6J7MK67-F1
#
_cell.length_a   1.000
_cell.length_b   1.000
_cell.length_c   1.000
_cell.angle_alpha   90.00
_cell.angle_beta   90.00
_cell.angle_gamma   90.00
#
_symmetry.space_group_name_H-M   'P 1'
#
loop_
_entity.id
_entity.type
_entity.pdbx_description
1 polymer ?
#
loop_
_entity_poly.entity_id
_entity_poly.type
_entity_poly.pdbx_seq_one_letter_code
_entity_poly.pdbx_strand_id
1 'polypeptide(L)'
;MRVKDVLENIDQLVNGNDFFEFYWIPHTGWALTKRNNICDLPSDPPRRFAHWWNKIFMENIAFGALCYLGRMRPGLIPRLAKVLPSSGRVEYVNASYKIFASKRLVRFYEMEYSINRESVVPALERVMKLVDEEGLMLNFPVEVRFTAPDDVSLSTSHGRSSAYIAVHVFKGMQYEPYFRAVEKIMMDYCGRPHWGKIHFQSAESLSSLYPEYQRFIEVRNRLDPEGVFTNDYLRRVLGR
;
A
#
# COMPACT_ATOMS: atom_id res chain seq x y z
N MET A 1 -3.95 16.96 -3.15
CA MET A 1 -3.29 17.49 -4.37
C MET A 1 -3.86 16.78 -5.58
N ARG A 2 -3.77 17.33 -6.81
CA ARG A 2 -4.12 16.50 -7.99
C ARG A 2 -3.09 15.38 -8.10
N VAL A 3 -3.54 14.19 -8.51
CA VAL A 3 -2.62 13.05 -8.63
C VAL A 3 -1.52 13.35 -9.64
N LYS A 4 -1.84 14.02 -10.75
CA LYS A 4 -0.88 14.46 -11.75
C LYS A 4 0.23 15.33 -11.16
N ASP A 5 -0.11 16.36 -10.39
CA ASP A 5 0.87 17.23 -9.73
C ASP A 5 1.77 16.45 -8.75
N VAL A 6 1.23 15.45 -8.06
CA VAL A 6 2.02 14.58 -7.17
C VAL A 6 3.03 13.76 -7.96
N LEU A 7 2.61 13.19 -9.10
CA LEU A 7 3.48 12.36 -9.94
C LEU A 7 4.57 13.17 -10.64
N GLU A 8 4.24 14.36 -11.14
CA GLU A 8 5.20 15.27 -11.78
C GLU A 8 6.27 15.77 -10.80
N ASN A 9 5.94 15.89 -9.51
CA ASN A 9 6.84 16.42 -8.48
C ASN A 9 7.29 15.33 -7.49
N ILE A 10 7.18 14.05 -7.85
CA ILE A 10 7.34 12.95 -6.90
C ILE A 10 8.71 12.96 -6.23
N ASP A 11 9.78 13.23 -6.98
CA ASP A 11 11.14 13.23 -6.44
C ASP A 11 11.38 14.37 -5.46
N GLN A 12 10.84 15.56 -5.75
CA GLN A 12 10.90 16.69 -4.82
C GLN A 12 10.13 16.38 -3.54
N LEU A 13 8.94 15.77 -3.65
CA LEU A 13 8.10 15.43 -2.51
C LEU A 13 8.76 14.36 -1.63
N VAL A 14 9.35 13.33 -2.23
CA VAL A 14 10.03 12.27 -1.48
C VAL A 14 11.35 12.77 -0.89
N ASN A 15 12.17 13.51 -1.63
CA ASN A 15 13.47 13.98 -1.14
C ASN A 15 13.36 15.15 -0.15
N GLY A 16 12.26 15.90 -0.20
CA GLY A 16 11.99 17.03 0.69
C GLY A 16 11.29 16.66 1.99
N ASN A 17 11.04 15.38 2.26
CA ASN A 17 10.42 14.92 3.49
C ASN A 17 11.10 13.64 3.99
N ASP A 18 11.19 13.46 5.31
CA ASP A 18 11.76 12.22 5.89
C ASP A 18 10.87 11.01 5.56
N PHE A 19 9.54 11.21 5.62
CA PHE A 19 8.55 10.19 5.29
C PHE A 19 7.44 10.80 4.44
N PHE A 20 7.38 10.38 3.17
CA PHE A 20 6.31 10.76 2.25
C PHE A 20 5.48 9.55 1.84
N GLU A 21 4.16 9.67 1.92
CA GLU A 21 3.21 8.73 1.35
C GLU A 21 2.04 9.49 0.72
N PHE A 22 1.41 8.88 -0.28
CA PHE A 22 0.18 9.42 -0.85
C PHE A 22 -0.80 8.31 -1.22
N TYR A 23 -2.05 8.69 -1.33
CA TYR A 23 -3.18 7.82 -1.62
C TYR A 23 -3.88 8.37 -2.85
N TRP A 24 -3.70 7.71 -4.00
CA TRP A 24 -4.51 8.02 -5.17
C TRP A 24 -5.96 7.60 -4.90
N ILE A 25 -6.89 8.52 -5.14
CA ILE A 25 -8.32 8.29 -4.97
C ILE A 25 -8.93 8.00 -6.35
N PRO A 26 -9.26 6.73 -6.67
CA PRO A 26 -9.83 6.36 -7.96
C PRO A 26 -11.05 7.22 -8.31
N HIS A 27 -11.25 7.49 -9.61
CA HIS A 27 -12.38 8.24 -10.16
C HIS A 27 -12.47 9.74 -9.80
N THR A 28 -11.49 10.31 -9.08
CA THR A 28 -11.56 11.73 -8.62
C THR A 28 -10.43 12.62 -9.15
N GLY A 29 -9.36 12.03 -9.69
CA GLY A 29 -8.15 12.77 -10.12
C GLY A 29 -7.36 13.40 -8.96
N TRP A 30 -7.70 13.06 -7.71
CA TRP A 30 -7.06 13.56 -6.50
C TRP A 30 -6.17 12.50 -5.86
N ALA A 31 -5.17 12.99 -5.13
CA ALA A 31 -4.40 12.21 -4.18
C ALA A 31 -4.39 12.90 -2.81
N LEU A 32 -4.58 12.11 -1.75
CA LEU A 32 -4.33 12.54 -0.37
C LEU A 32 -2.86 12.33 -0.07
N THR A 33 -2.17 13.36 0.40
CA THR A 33 -0.73 13.28 0.69
C THR A 33 -0.50 13.36 2.19
N LYS A 34 0.48 12.62 2.68
CA LYS A 34 0.93 12.70 4.07
C LYS A 34 2.44 12.87 4.10
N ARG A 35 2.87 13.83 4.91
CA ARG A 35 4.26 14.23 5.10
C ARG A 35 4.53 14.14 6.59
N ASN A 36 5.46 13.28 7.00
CA ASN A 36 5.92 13.24 8.38
C ASN A 36 7.41 13.57 8.36
N ASN A 37 7.79 14.58 9.13
CA ASN A 37 9.16 15.05 9.24
C ASN A 37 9.56 15.06 10.72
N ILE A 38 10.80 14.69 10.98
CA ILE A 38 11.40 14.77 12.31
C ILE A 38 11.56 16.26 12.64
N CYS A 39 11.14 16.65 13.83
CA CYS A 39 11.28 18.03 14.29
C CYS A 39 11.36 18.09 15.82
N ASP A 40 11.96 19.17 16.33
CA ASP A 40 12.12 19.44 17.76
C ASP A 40 11.02 20.35 18.33
N LEU A 41 9.92 20.52 17.58
CA LEU A 41 8.78 21.31 18.03
C LEU A 41 8.07 20.65 19.21
N PRO A 42 7.48 21.43 20.13
CA PRO A 42 6.72 20.87 21.23
C PRO A 42 5.53 20.05 20.71
N SER A 43 5.19 18.97 21.41
CA SER A 43 4.05 18.13 21.03
C SER A 43 2.75 18.93 21.11
N ASP A 44 2.04 18.99 19.98
CA ASP A 44 0.73 19.61 19.83
C ASP A 44 -0.24 18.58 19.25
N PRO A 45 -0.70 17.59 20.03
CA PRO A 45 -1.62 16.59 19.54
C PRO A 45 -3.00 17.23 19.28
N PRO A 46 -3.71 16.82 18.22
CA PRO A 46 -5.04 17.33 17.95
C PRO A 46 -5.97 17.07 19.13
N ARG A 47 -6.85 18.03 19.45
CA ARG A 47 -7.73 17.99 20.63
C ARG A 47 -8.44 16.63 20.73
N ARG A 48 -8.24 15.93 21.86
CA ARG A 48 -8.56 14.49 22.07
C ARG A 48 -9.95 14.05 21.59
N PHE A 49 -10.98 14.85 21.83
CA PHE A 49 -12.37 14.50 21.49
C PHE A 49 -12.69 14.71 20.00
N ALA A 50 -12.18 15.79 19.40
CA ALA A 50 -12.37 16.09 17.97
C ALA A 50 -11.57 15.15 17.06
N HIS A 51 -10.40 14.66 17.51
CA HIS A 51 -9.59 13.70 16.77
C HIS A 51 -10.17 12.27 16.82
N TRP A 52 -10.63 11.83 18.00
CA TRP A 52 -11.18 10.49 18.18
C TRP A 52 -12.52 10.33 17.45
N TRP A 53 -13.42 11.32 17.55
CA TRP A 53 -14.74 11.29 16.90
C TRP A 53 -14.65 11.35 15.37
N ASN A 54 -13.79 12.22 14.81
CA ASN A 54 -13.64 12.35 13.35
C ASN A 54 -12.93 11.15 12.72
N LYS A 55 -11.80 10.70 13.29
CA LYS A 55 -10.93 9.70 12.64
C LYS A 55 -11.39 8.25 12.84
N ILE A 56 -11.97 7.93 14.01
CA ILE A 56 -12.32 6.55 14.36
C ILE A 56 -13.82 6.28 14.22
N PHE A 57 -14.69 7.21 14.62
CA PHE A 57 -16.13 6.98 14.56
C PHE A 57 -16.72 7.38 13.20
N MET A 58 -16.51 8.63 12.76
CA MET A 58 -17.05 9.11 11.48
C MET A 58 -16.33 8.52 10.28
N GLU A 59 -15.01 8.62 10.20
CA GLU A 59 -14.29 8.12 9.01
C GLU A 59 -14.40 6.61 8.85
N ASN A 60 -14.22 5.77 9.88
CA ASN A 60 -14.28 4.32 9.68
C ASN A 60 -15.72 3.76 9.55
N ILE A 61 -16.71 4.27 10.28
CA ILE A 61 -18.10 3.79 10.14
C ILE A 61 -18.73 4.34 8.87
N ALA A 62 -18.56 5.64 8.57
CA ALA A 62 -19.07 6.20 7.32
C ALA A 62 -18.35 5.58 6.12
N PHE A 63 -17.02 5.41 6.17
CA PHE A 63 -16.31 4.69 5.11
C PHE A 63 -16.76 3.23 5.00
N GLY A 64 -17.01 2.55 6.13
CA GLY A 64 -17.60 1.20 6.14
C GLY A 64 -18.98 1.16 5.50
N ALA A 65 -19.85 2.12 5.80
CA ALA A 65 -21.19 2.27 5.22
C ALA A 65 -21.12 2.60 3.72
N LEU A 66 -20.21 3.50 3.31
CA LEU A 66 -19.93 3.82 1.91
C LEU A 66 -19.43 2.58 1.16
N CYS A 67 -18.53 1.81 1.77
CA CYS A 67 -18.04 0.55 1.20
C CYS A 67 -19.17 -0.47 1.05
N TYR A 68 -20.05 -0.57 2.04
CA TYR A 68 -21.20 -1.47 1.99
C TYR A 68 -22.22 -1.05 0.91
N LEU A 69 -22.52 0.25 0.80
CA LEU A 69 -23.36 0.80 -0.26
C LEU A 69 -22.72 0.60 -1.64
N GLY A 70 -21.42 0.85 -1.77
CA GLY A 70 -20.66 0.61 -3.00
C GLY A 70 -20.66 -0.87 -3.38
N ARG A 71 -20.57 -1.78 -2.41
CA ARG A 71 -20.70 -3.22 -2.65
C ARG A 71 -22.09 -3.60 -3.17
N MET A 72 -23.15 -3.03 -2.60
CA MET A 72 -24.53 -3.30 -3.05
C MET A 72 -24.85 -2.66 -4.40
N ARG A 73 -24.27 -1.49 -4.71
CA ARG A 73 -24.46 -0.76 -5.95
C ARG A 73 -23.13 -0.18 -6.47
N PRO A 74 -22.30 -0.99 -7.17
CA PRO A 74 -20.98 -0.57 -7.63
C PRO A 74 -20.97 0.71 -8.47
N GLY A 75 -22.00 0.95 -9.28
CA GLY A 75 -22.12 2.18 -10.09
C GLY A 75 -22.21 3.49 -9.29
N LEU A 76 -22.44 3.43 -7.97
CA LEU A 76 -22.39 4.61 -7.10
C LEU A 76 -20.98 4.96 -6.64
N ILE A 77 -20.01 4.04 -6.74
CA ILE A 77 -18.65 4.21 -6.22
C ILE A 77 -17.99 5.51 -6.72
N PRO A 78 -18.03 5.86 -8.02
CA PRO A 78 -17.45 7.12 -8.49
C PRO A 78 -18.08 8.37 -7.89
N ARG A 79 -19.38 8.32 -7.54
CA ARG A 79 -20.07 9.43 -6.87
C ARG A 79 -19.70 9.51 -5.40
N LEU A 80 -19.65 8.36 -4.71
CA LEU A 80 -19.25 8.27 -3.32
C LEU A 80 -17.79 8.70 -3.11
N ALA A 81 -16.90 8.38 -4.06
CA ALA A 81 -15.50 8.79 -4.04
C ALA A 81 -15.33 10.32 -4.04
N LYS A 82 -16.22 11.05 -4.73
CA LYS A 82 -16.22 12.53 -4.74
C LYS A 82 -16.72 13.15 -3.44
N VAL A 83 -17.41 12.37 -2.61
CA VAL A 83 -17.93 12.79 -1.30
C VAL A 83 -16.92 12.53 -0.19
N LEU A 84 -15.78 11.86 -0.47
CA LEU A 84 -14.73 11.71 0.53
C LEU A 84 -14.38 13.11 1.07
N PRO A 85 -14.42 13.29 2.39
CA PRO A 85 -14.27 14.61 2.98
C PRO A 85 -12.92 15.20 2.59
N SER A 86 -12.97 16.34 1.90
CA SER A 86 -11.86 17.30 1.83
C SER A 86 -11.72 17.91 3.21
N SER A 87 -11.18 17.16 4.18
CA SER A 87 -10.94 17.64 5.55
C SER A 87 -9.85 18.72 5.64
N GLY A 88 -9.39 19.25 4.50
CA GLY A 88 -8.35 20.25 4.43
C GLY A 88 -6.99 19.69 4.82
N ARG A 89 -6.01 20.58 4.95
CA ARG A 89 -4.68 20.25 5.46
C ARG A 89 -4.75 20.20 6.99
N VAL A 90 -4.36 19.08 7.57
CA VAL A 90 -4.26 18.91 9.03
C VAL A 90 -2.79 18.70 9.39
N GLU A 91 -2.28 19.51 10.31
CA GLU A 91 -0.89 19.45 10.78
C GLU A 91 -0.87 19.41 12.30
N TYR A 92 0.04 18.61 12.86
CA TYR A 92 0.21 18.46 14.30
C TYR A 92 1.54 17.77 14.61
N VAL A 93 2.02 17.92 15.84
CA VAL A 93 3.30 17.34 16.30
C VAL A 93 3.06 16.34 17.42
N ASN A 94 3.62 15.14 17.31
CA ASN A 94 3.46 14.09 18.31
C ASN A 94 4.63 13.10 18.30
N ALA A 95 4.70 12.25 19.33
CA ALA A 95 5.63 11.14 19.37
C ALA A 95 5.46 10.21 18.16
N SER A 96 6.57 9.73 17.59
CA SER A 96 6.62 8.98 16.33
C SER A 96 5.62 7.82 16.27
N TYR A 97 5.58 6.95 17.30
CA TYR A 97 4.68 5.80 17.33
C TYR A 97 3.18 6.19 17.30
N LYS A 98 2.82 7.40 17.76
CA LYS A 98 1.44 7.92 17.69
C LYS A 98 1.10 8.49 16.30
N ILE A 99 2.11 8.91 15.53
CA ILE A 99 1.94 9.37 14.15
C ILE A 99 1.78 8.17 13.21
N PHE A 100 2.59 7.12 13.39
CA PHE A 100 2.60 5.96 12.50
C PHE A 100 1.54 4.90 12.84
N ALA A 101 1.18 4.71 14.11
CA ALA A 101 0.17 3.72 14.48
C ALA A 101 -1.24 4.24 14.18
N SER A 102 -1.99 3.50 13.34
CA SER A 102 -3.40 3.76 13.09
C SER A 102 -4.22 2.48 13.22
N LYS A 103 -5.39 2.60 13.84
CA LYS A 103 -6.33 1.47 13.97
C LYS A 103 -7.23 1.45 12.74
N ARG A 104 -7.10 0.42 11.90
CA ARG A 104 -8.02 0.17 10.77
C ARG A 104 -9.18 -0.72 11.27
N LEU A 105 -10.42 -0.22 11.24
CA LEU A 105 -11.60 -0.98 11.68
C LEU A 105 -12.29 -1.69 10.51
N VAL A 106 -12.19 -1.12 9.32
CA VAL A 106 -12.76 -1.70 8.10
C VAL A 106 -11.86 -2.83 7.60
N ARG A 107 -12.46 -4.01 7.37
CA ARG A 107 -11.74 -5.18 6.84
C ARG A 107 -11.75 -5.16 5.31
N PHE A 108 -10.61 -5.45 4.70
CA PHE A 108 -10.40 -5.48 3.26
C PHE A 108 -9.34 -6.52 2.90
N TYR A 109 -9.30 -6.90 1.63
CA TYR A 109 -8.19 -7.63 1.00
C TYR A 109 -7.15 -6.63 0.52
N GLU A 110 -5.88 -6.99 0.61
CA GLU A 110 -4.78 -6.13 0.23
C GLU A 110 -3.67 -6.91 -0.48
N MET A 111 -3.13 -6.30 -1.53
CA MET A 111 -1.91 -6.70 -2.23
C MET A 111 -0.99 -5.49 -2.27
N GLU A 112 0.31 -5.72 -2.08
CA GLU A 112 1.31 -4.66 -2.17
C GLU A 112 2.58 -5.21 -2.79
N TYR A 113 3.19 -4.40 -3.66
CA TYR A 113 4.45 -4.70 -4.33
C TYR A 113 5.43 -3.56 -4.15
N SER A 114 6.68 -3.90 -3.87
CA SER A 114 7.84 -3.02 -3.98
C SER A 114 8.43 -3.08 -5.39
N ILE A 115 8.75 -1.95 -5.96
CA ILE A 115 9.48 -1.78 -7.23
C ILE A 115 10.62 -0.77 -7.03
N ASN A 116 11.52 -0.66 -8.01
CA ASN A 116 12.49 0.44 -8.02
C ASN A 116 11.75 1.78 -7.91
N ARG A 117 12.24 2.68 -7.06
CA ARG A 117 11.62 3.99 -6.81
C ARG A 117 11.35 4.74 -8.11
N GLU A 118 12.29 4.72 -9.05
CA GLU A 118 12.24 5.45 -10.32
C GLU A 118 11.14 4.93 -11.25
N SER A 119 10.67 3.69 -11.02
CA SER A 119 9.59 3.07 -11.80
C SER A 119 8.19 3.37 -11.26
N VAL A 120 8.06 4.09 -10.14
CA VAL A 120 6.77 4.28 -9.48
C VAL A 120 5.73 4.99 -10.35
N VAL A 121 6.13 6.04 -11.07
CA VAL A 121 5.24 6.84 -11.90
C VAL A 121 4.69 6.00 -13.06
N PRO A 122 5.52 5.42 -13.95
CA PRO A 122 4.99 4.63 -15.05
C PRO A 122 4.22 3.38 -14.58
N ALA A 123 4.62 2.76 -13.46
CA ALA A 123 3.88 1.61 -12.91
C ALA A 123 2.49 2.02 -12.39
N LEU A 124 2.40 3.13 -11.65
CA LEU A 124 1.12 3.61 -11.14
C LEU A 124 0.21 4.09 -12.27
N GLU A 125 0.73 4.77 -13.28
CA GLU A 125 -0.06 5.18 -14.46
C GLU A 125 -0.67 3.97 -15.18
N ARG A 126 0.08 2.86 -15.29
CA ARG A 126 -0.46 1.60 -15.83
C ARG A 126 -1.58 1.02 -14.95
N VAL A 127 -1.46 1.11 -13.62
CA VAL A 127 -2.53 0.70 -12.70
C VAL A 127 -3.75 1.61 -12.83
N MET A 128 -3.55 2.92 -12.95
CA MET A 128 -4.65 3.88 -13.15
C MET A 128 -5.38 3.61 -14.46
N LYS A 129 -4.62 3.41 -15.55
CA LYS A 129 -5.16 3.05 -16.87
C LYS A 129 -5.93 1.73 -16.84
N LEU A 130 -5.40 0.70 -16.17
CA LEU A 130 -6.09 -0.58 -15.97
C LEU A 130 -7.46 -0.39 -15.32
N VAL A 131 -7.55 0.45 -14.28
CA VAL A 131 -8.81 0.73 -13.58
C VAL A 131 -9.83 1.39 -14.50
N ASP A 132 -9.39 2.32 -15.34
CA ASP A 132 -10.26 3.03 -16.28
C ASP A 132 -10.71 2.14 -17.45
N GLU A 133 -9.80 1.37 -18.06
CA GLU A 133 -10.10 0.50 -19.21
C GLU A 133 -11.00 -0.69 -18.85
N GLU A 134 -10.77 -1.31 -17.70
CA GLU A 134 -11.56 -2.45 -17.22
C GLU A 134 -12.84 -1.99 -16.48
N GLY A 135 -13.07 -0.69 -16.34
CA GLY A 135 -14.23 -0.12 -15.65
C GLY A 135 -14.33 -0.55 -14.18
N LEU A 136 -13.19 -0.76 -13.50
CA LEU A 136 -13.15 -1.29 -12.14
C LEU A 136 -13.67 -0.25 -11.15
N MET A 137 -14.70 -0.63 -10.39
CA MET A 137 -15.30 0.26 -9.38
C MET A 137 -14.59 0.06 -8.04
N LEU A 138 -13.50 0.80 -7.84
CA LEU A 138 -12.67 0.69 -6.64
C LEU A 138 -13.15 1.63 -5.54
N ASN A 139 -13.48 1.05 -4.38
CA ASN A 139 -13.96 1.80 -3.21
C ASN A 139 -12.86 2.16 -2.21
N PHE A 140 -11.61 1.75 -2.47
CA PHE A 140 -10.47 2.07 -1.64
C PHE A 140 -9.43 2.89 -2.43
N PRO A 141 -8.67 3.76 -1.73
CA PRO A 141 -7.48 4.37 -2.30
C PRO A 141 -6.39 3.35 -2.64
N VAL A 142 -5.57 3.69 -3.62
CA VAL A 142 -4.27 3.04 -3.87
C VAL A 142 -3.21 3.81 -3.09
N GLU A 143 -2.52 3.12 -2.18
CA GLU A 143 -1.51 3.69 -1.30
C GLU A 143 -0.13 3.55 -1.94
N VAL A 144 0.65 4.63 -1.91
CA VAL A 144 2.01 4.67 -2.43
C VAL A 144 2.96 5.23 -1.38
N ARG A 145 4.01 4.48 -1.08
CA ARG A 145 5.01 4.80 -0.04
C ARG A 145 6.42 4.45 -0.50
N PHE A 146 7.43 4.95 0.20
CA PHE A 146 8.83 4.85 -0.20
C PHE A 146 9.71 4.41 0.97
N THR A 147 10.79 3.71 0.66
CA THR A 147 11.83 3.35 1.63
C THR A 147 13.21 3.43 1.01
N ALA A 148 14.20 3.69 1.86
CA ALA A 148 15.61 3.54 1.54
C ALA A 148 15.97 2.06 1.29
N PRO A 149 17.10 1.77 0.62
CA PRO A 149 17.66 0.42 0.57
C PRO A 149 18.01 -0.12 1.96
N ASP A 150 17.97 -1.44 2.08
CA ASP A 150 18.49 -2.18 3.22
C ASP A 150 19.33 -3.38 2.76
N ASP A 151 19.89 -4.13 3.72
CA ASP A 151 20.70 -5.34 3.50
C ASP A 151 20.04 -6.62 4.06
N VAL A 152 18.76 -6.57 4.41
CA VAL A 152 18.04 -7.71 5.01
C VAL A 152 17.67 -8.71 3.91
N SER A 153 18.04 -9.98 4.06
CA SER A 153 18.01 -11.00 2.97
C SER A 153 16.71 -11.05 2.15
N LEU A 154 15.55 -11.15 2.81
CA LEU A 154 14.26 -11.20 2.13
C LEU A 154 13.48 -9.88 2.20
N SER A 155 14.15 -8.78 2.52
CA SER A 155 13.49 -7.48 2.44
C SER A 155 13.11 -7.14 1.01
N THR A 156 11.91 -6.63 0.85
CA THR A 156 11.44 -6.08 -0.43
C THR A 156 12.30 -4.89 -0.89
N SER A 157 13.05 -4.26 0.01
CA SER A 157 13.99 -3.16 -0.27
C SER A 157 15.46 -3.55 -0.29
N HIS A 158 15.78 -4.84 -0.25
CA HIS A 158 17.16 -5.32 -0.27
C HIS A 158 17.93 -4.75 -1.48
N GLY A 159 18.98 -3.98 -1.20
CA GLY A 159 19.89 -3.41 -2.19
C GLY A 159 19.29 -2.35 -3.11
N ARG A 160 18.08 -1.81 -2.85
CA ARG A 160 17.47 -0.78 -3.70
C ARG A 160 16.57 0.22 -2.97
N SER A 161 16.58 1.47 -3.42
CA SER A 161 15.54 2.43 -3.09
C SER A 161 14.21 1.95 -3.68
N SER A 162 13.19 1.81 -2.83
CA SER A 162 11.93 1.19 -3.22
C SER A 162 10.76 2.16 -3.16
N ALA A 163 9.85 2.00 -4.11
CA ALA A 163 8.48 2.47 -3.99
C ALA A 163 7.53 1.28 -3.85
N TYR A 164 6.49 1.44 -3.06
CA TYR A 164 5.46 0.44 -2.84
C TYR A 164 4.16 0.92 -3.42
N ILE A 165 3.43 0.05 -4.12
CA ILE A 165 2.07 0.29 -4.59
C ILE A 165 1.17 -0.74 -3.92
N ALA A 166 0.28 -0.28 -3.05
CA ALA A 166 -0.68 -1.12 -2.33
C ALA A 166 -2.11 -0.87 -2.84
N VAL A 167 -2.76 -1.96 -3.23
CA VAL A 167 -4.13 -1.98 -3.75
C VAL A 167 -5.05 -2.73 -2.80
N HIS A 168 -6.29 -2.28 -2.71
CA HIS A 168 -7.23 -2.72 -1.68
C HIS A 168 -8.59 -3.02 -2.30
N VAL A 169 -9.26 -4.04 -1.79
CA VAL A 169 -10.64 -4.37 -2.15
C VAL A 169 -11.44 -4.68 -0.90
N PHE A 170 -12.62 -4.07 -0.76
CA PHE A 170 -13.47 -4.29 0.40
C PHE A 170 -13.82 -5.77 0.61
N LYS A 171 -13.88 -6.20 1.87
CA LYS A 171 -14.19 -7.59 2.20
C LYS A 171 -15.54 -8.02 1.61
N GLY A 172 -15.55 -9.17 0.93
CA GLY A 172 -16.73 -9.75 0.29
C GLY A 172 -16.99 -9.28 -1.15
N MET A 173 -16.08 -8.50 -1.74
CA MET A 173 -16.02 -8.23 -3.18
C MET A 173 -14.97 -9.13 -3.86
N GLN A 174 -15.09 -9.31 -5.17
CA GLN A 174 -14.14 -10.07 -5.98
C GLN A 174 -12.84 -9.26 -6.11
N TYR A 175 -11.76 -9.75 -5.51
CA TYR A 175 -10.45 -9.06 -5.50
C TYR A 175 -9.46 -9.67 -6.50
N GLU A 176 -9.54 -11.00 -6.73
CA GLU A 176 -8.50 -11.74 -7.43
C GLU A 176 -8.26 -11.26 -8.86
N PRO A 177 -9.27 -11.00 -9.72
CA PRO A 177 -9.03 -10.52 -11.09
C PRO A 177 -8.24 -9.20 -11.12
N TYR A 178 -8.61 -8.26 -10.25
CA TYR A 178 -7.92 -6.97 -10.12
C TYR A 178 -6.48 -7.17 -9.60
N PHE A 179 -6.29 -7.99 -8.57
CA PHE A 179 -4.98 -8.25 -7.99
C PHE A 179 -4.05 -8.97 -8.98
N ARG A 180 -4.56 -9.94 -9.76
CA ARG A 180 -3.81 -10.61 -10.82
C ARG A 180 -3.32 -9.62 -11.89
N ALA A 181 -4.19 -8.72 -12.30
CA ALA A 181 -3.87 -7.71 -13.31
C ALA A 181 -2.82 -6.70 -12.79
N VAL A 182 -2.95 -6.24 -11.54
CA VAL A 182 -1.95 -5.39 -10.89
C VAL A 182 -0.63 -6.13 -10.74
N GLU A 183 -0.63 -7.37 -10.24
CA GLU A 183 0.58 -8.18 -10.08
C GLU A 183 1.33 -8.34 -11.41
N LYS A 184 0.62 -8.58 -12.52
CA LYS A 184 1.22 -8.64 -13.85
C LYS A 184 1.98 -7.36 -14.19
N ILE A 185 1.39 -6.18 -13.92
CA ILE A 185 2.07 -4.89 -14.13
C ILE A 185 3.32 -4.82 -13.26
N MET A 186 3.22 -5.17 -11.97
CA MET A 186 4.34 -5.08 -11.02
C MET A 186 5.50 -6.00 -11.41
N MET A 187 5.22 -7.18 -11.97
CA MET A 187 6.24 -8.12 -12.41
C MET A 187 7.08 -7.58 -13.58
N ASP A 188 6.51 -6.77 -14.47
CA ASP A 188 7.27 -6.09 -15.53
C ASP A 188 8.33 -5.11 -14.98
N TYR A 189 8.22 -4.73 -13.70
CA TYR A 189 9.16 -3.85 -12.99
C TYR A 189 10.00 -4.59 -11.94
N CYS A 190 10.14 -5.91 -12.06
CA CYS A 190 10.82 -6.77 -11.08
C CYS A 190 10.26 -6.54 -9.67
N GLY A 191 8.94 -6.50 -9.59
CA GLY A 191 8.19 -6.25 -8.36
C GLY A 191 8.39 -7.35 -7.33
N ARG A 192 8.68 -6.95 -6.10
CA ARG A 192 8.83 -7.82 -4.93
C ARG A 192 7.56 -7.75 -4.08
N PRO A 193 6.79 -8.84 -3.93
CA PRO A 193 5.54 -8.80 -3.17
C PRO A 193 5.82 -8.57 -1.69
N HIS A 194 4.95 -7.83 -1.02
CA HIS A 194 4.96 -7.74 0.43
C HIS A 194 4.52 -9.08 1.05
N TRP A 195 5.42 -9.75 1.77
CA TRP A 195 5.20 -11.09 2.35
C TRP A 195 3.94 -11.21 3.22
N GLY A 196 3.57 -10.14 3.93
CA GLY A 196 2.37 -10.09 4.77
C GLY A 196 1.04 -9.81 4.04
N LYS A 197 1.04 -9.72 2.70
CA LYS A 197 -0.15 -9.38 1.88
C LYS A 197 -0.43 -10.46 0.84
N ILE A 198 -1.58 -10.35 0.17
CA ILE A 198 -1.95 -11.30 -0.88
C ILE A 198 -1.02 -11.08 -2.08
N HIS A 199 -0.45 -12.17 -2.57
CA HIS A 199 0.25 -12.27 -3.86
C HIS A 199 0.19 -13.71 -4.36
N PHE A 200 0.49 -13.90 -5.64
CA PHE A 200 0.35 -15.20 -6.31
C PHE A 200 1.65 -15.80 -6.83
N GLN A 201 2.78 -15.21 -6.44
CA GLN A 201 4.12 -15.67 -6.77
C GLN A 201 4.47 -17.05 -6.17
N SER A 202 5.41 -17.73 -6.82
CA SER A 202 5.95 -19.03 -6.42
C SER A 202 7.43 -18.90 -6.04
N ALA A 203 7.98 -19.98 -5.48
CA ALA A 203 9.41 -20.09 -5.22
C ALA A 203 10.27 -19.82 -6.47
N GLU A 204 9.84 -20.35 -7.63
CA GLU A 204 10.53 -20.16 -8.90
C GLU A 204 10.59 -18.67 -9.28
N SER A 205 9.45 -17.98 -9.25
CA SER A 205 9.42 -16.56 -9.63
C SER A 205 10.14 -15.67 -8.62
N LEU A 206 10.08 -15.97 -7.32
CA LEU A 206 10.73 -15.19 -6.28
C LEU A 206 12.25 -15.39 -6.21
N SER A 207 12.74 -16.58 -6.58
CA SER A 207 14.17 -16.91 -6.52
C SER A 207 15.04 -15.98 -7.35
N SER A 208 14.49 -15.47 -8.46
CA SER A 208 15.18 -14.51 -9.34
C SER A 208 15.09 -13.06 -8.87
N LEU A 209 14.13 -12.73 -8.00
CA LEU A 209 13.87 -11.35 -7.56
C LEU A 209 14.68 -10.94 -6.32
N TYR A 210 15.11 -11.91 -5.52
CA TYR A 210 15.80 -11.71 -4.25
C TYR A 210 17.22 -12.31 -4.31
N PRO A 211 18.28 -11.49 -4.32
CA PRO A 211 19.65 -11.98 -4.39
C PRO A 211 20.01 -12.98 -3.28
N GLU A 212 19.52 -12.75 -2.07
CA GLU A 212 19.78 -13.59 -0.89
C GLU A 212 18.78 -14.76 -0.74
N TYR A 213 17.93 -15.02 -1.74
CA TYR A 213 16.88 -16.04 -1.66
C TYR A 213 17.47 -17.43 -1.34
N GLN A 214 18.43 -17.88 -2.13
CA GLN A 214 19.02 -19.20 -1.97
C GLN A 214 19.73 -19.34 -0.62
N ARG A 215 20.45 -18.29 -0.20
CA ARG A 215 21.12 -18.24 1.10
C ARG A 215 20.12 -18.35 2.25
N PHE A 216 18.99 -17.66 2.16
CA PHE A 216 17.92 -17.76 3.14
C PHE A 216 17.36 -19.19 3.23
N ILE A 217 17.11 -19.84 2.10
CA ILE A 217 16.61 -21.23 2.05
C ILE A 217 17.60 -22.19 2.73
N GLU A 218 18.91 -22.05 2.48
CA GLU A 218 19.94 -22.87 3.14
C GLU A 218 19.92 -22.71 4.66
N VAL A 219 19.87 -21.47 5.14
CA VAL A 219 19.83 -21.17 6.58
C VAL A 219 18.56 -21.71 7.21
N ARG A 220 17.40 -21.51 6.57
CA ARG A 220 16.11 -22.05 7.02
C ARG A 220 16.17 -23.57 7.15
N ASN A 221 16.63 -24.27 6.11
CA ASN A 221 16.68 -25.73 6.11
C ASN A 221 17.68 -26.30 7.14
N ARG A 222 18.73 -25.54 7.49
CA ARG A 222 19.66 -25.90 8.57
C ARG A 222 19.05 -25.73 9.95
N LEU A 223 18.25 -24.69 10.16
CA LEU A 223 17.66 -24.36 11.46
C LEU A 223 16.34 -25.10 11.72
N ASP A 224 15.62 -25.49 10.67
CA ASP A 224 14.36 -26.24 10.74
C ASP A 224 14.38 -27.42 9.73
N PRO A 225 15.20 -28.46 9.98
CA PRO A 225 15.38 -29.58 9.05
C PRO A 225 14.11 -30.41 8.83
N GLU A 226 13.22 -30.44 9.84
CA GLU A 226 11.95 -31.16 9.81
C GLU A 226 10.78 -30.31 9.27
N GLY A 227 10.98 -29.00 9.07
CA GLY A 227 9.97 -28.10 8.52
C GLY A 227 8.81 -27.82 9.50
N VAL A 228 9.07 -27.77 10.79
CA VAL A 228 8.05 -27.51 11.82
C VAL A 228 7.44 -26.11 11.65
N PHE A 229 8.22 -25.13 11.19
CA PHE A 229 7.79 -23.75 11.02
C PHE A 229 7.35 -23.43 9.59
N THR A 230 6.81 -24.42 8.86
CA THR A 230 6.28 -24.23 7.49
C THR A 230 4.74 -24.26 7.44
N ASN A 231 4.17 -23.73 6.36
CA ASN A 231 2.74 -23.76 6.06
C ASN A 231 2.52 -23.75 4.54
N ASP A 232 1.28 -23.83 4.05
CA ASP A 232 1.00 -23.86 2.60
C ASP A 232 1.55 -22.66 1.85
N TYR A 233 1.54 -21.49 2.48
CA TYR A 233 2.09 -20.27 1.90
C TYR A 233 3.61 -20.37 1.76
N LEU A 234 4.32 -20.76 2.84
CA LEU A 234 5.78 -20.92 2.82
C LEU A 234 6.21 -22.01 1.85
N ARG A 235 5.48 -23.13 1.78
CA ARG A 235 5.68 -24.17 0.77
C ARG A 235 5.61 -23.64 -0.65
N ARG A 236 4.63 -22.77 -0.94
CA ARG A 236 4.46 -22.17 -2.28
C ARG A 236 5.61 -21.22 -2.63
N VAL A 237 6.03 -20.38 -1.69
CA VAL A 237 6.89 -19.20 -1.98
C VAL A 237 8.37 -19.41 -1.66
N LEU A 238 8.69 -20.42 -0.85
CA LEU A 238 10.06 -20.78 -0.47
C LEU A 238 10.42 -22.22 -0.86
N GLY A 239 9.44 -23.01 -1.32
CA GLY A 239 9.57 -24.46 -1.40
C GLY A 239 9.60 -25.09 -0.01
N ARG A 240 9.44 -26.42 0.04
CA ARG A 240 9.44 -27.29 1.22
C ARG A 240 8.59 -26.86 2.43
#